data_AF-A0A140K5M6-F1
#
_entry.id   AF-A0A140K5M6-F1
#
_cell.length_a   1.000
_cell.length_b   1.000
_cell.length_c   1.000
_cell.angle_alpha   90.00
_cell.angle_beta   90.00
_cell.angle_gamma   90.00
#
_symmetry.space_group_name_H-M   'P 1'
#
loop_
_entity.id
_entity.type
_entity.pdbx_description
1 polymer ?
#
loop_
_entity_poly.entity_id
_entity_poly.type
_entity_poly.pdbx_seq_one_letter_code
_entity_poly.pdbx_strand_id
1 'polypeptide(L)' 'MYRADELMNAASNRYKITVQVANRAKRRRYEEMDSLEDPMMKPAIRAIIEMSDELTQPEIIGD' A
#
# COMPACT_ATOMS: atom_id res chain seq x y z
N MET A 1 -3.89 15.02 -2.09
CA MET A 1 -4.85 13.92 -2.37
C MET A 1 -4.44 13.18 -3.65
N TYR A 2 -3.21 12.64 -3.72
CA TYR A 2 -2.66 12.08 -4.98
C TYR A 2 -1.72 10.86 -4.82
N ARG A 3 -1.74 10.14 -3.68
CA ARG A 3 -0.86 8.96 -3.46
C ARG A 3 -1.04 7.86 -4.52
N ALA A 4 -2.27 7.65 -4.98
CA ALA A 4 -2.54 6.73 -6.08
C ALA A 4 -1.89 7.18 -7.39
N ASP A 5 -1.93 8.48 -7.69
CA ASP A 5 -1.33 9.04 -8.91
C ASP A 5 0.20 9.01 -8.84
N GLU A 6 0.80 9.24 -7.67
CA GLU A 6 2.24 9.07 -7.43
C GLU A 6 2.69 7.63 -7.78
N LEU A 7 1.99 6.63 -7.25
CA LEU A 7 2.21 5.22 -7.57
C LEU A 7 2.05 4.90 -9.05
N MET A 8 1.00 5.42 -9.69
CA MET A 8 0.70 5.14 -11.09
C MET A 8 1.65 5.83 -12.06
N ASN A 9 2.23 6.97 -11.68
CA ASN A 9 3.22 7.71 -12.46
C ASN A 9 4.63 7.16 -12.27
N ALA A 10 4.97 6.66 -11.08
CA ALA A 10 6.25 5.99 -10.82
C ALA A 10 6.32 4.58 -11.44
N ALA A 11 5.19 3.92 -11.64
CA ALA A 11 5.14 2.57 -12.20
C ALA A 11 5.35 2.55 -13.72
N SER A 12 6.39 1.83 -14.17
CA SER A 12 6.60 1.51 -15.59
C SER A 12 5.51 0.59 -16.18
N ASN A 13 4.74 -0.08 -15.32
CA ASN A 13 3.59 -0.90 -15.70
C ASN A 13 2.44 -0.72 -14.71
N ARG A 14 1.38 -0.06 -15.17
CA ARG A 14 0.18 0.26 -14.40
C ARG A 14 -0.63 -0.98 -13.97
N TYR A 15 -0.63 -2.04 -14.78
CA TYR A 15 -1.27 -3.30 -14.41
C TYR A 15 -0.52 -3.96 -13.26
N LYS A 16 0.81 -4.04 -13.36
CA LYS A 16 1.66 -4.66 -12.35
C LYS A 16 1.51 -3.98 -10.99
N ILE A 17 1.53 -2.65 -10.94
CA ILE A 17 1.37 -1.93 -9.67
C ILE A 17 -0.03 -2.12 -9.06
N THR A 18 -1.07 -2.15 -9.89
CA THR A 18 -2.45 -2.42 -9.43
C THR A 18 -2.57 -3.81 -8.80
N VAL A 19 -1.95 -4.83 -9.40
CA VAL A 19 -1.92 -6.19 -8.85
C VAL A 19 -1.14 -6.25 -7.53
N GLN A 20 -0.02 -5.51 -7.43
CA GLN A 20 0.77 -5.44 -6.18
C GLN A 20 -0.03 -4.78 -5.04
N VAL A 21 -0.71 -3.67 -5.31
CA VAL A 21 -1.61 -3.01 -4.36
C VAL A 21 -2.71 -3.97 -3.89
N ALA A 22 -3.35 -4.67 -4.83
CA ALA A 22 -4.40 -5.63 -4.51
C ALA A 22 -3.90 -6.80 -3.64
N ASN A 23 -2.73 -7.36 -3.96
CA ASN A 23 -2.12 -8.45 -3.19
C ASN A 23 -1.77 -7.99 -1.77
N ARG A 24 -1.20 -6.79 -1.60
CA ARG A 24 -0.86 -6.21 -0.29
C ARG A 24 -2.11 -5.96 0.56
N ALA A 25 -3.13 -5.36 -0.04
CA ALA A 25 -4.42 -5.14 0.62
C ALA A 25 -5.10 -6.45 1.03
N LYS A 26 -5.05 -7.49 0.18
CA LYS A 26 -5.61 -8.81 0.49
C LYS A 26 -4.91 -9.48 1.66
N ARG A 27 -3.57 -9.43 1.70
CA ARG A 27 -2.77 -9.98 2.81
C ARG A 27 -3.14 -9.32 4.13
N ARG A 28 -3.21 -7.98 4.16
CA ARG A 28 -3.62 -7.24 5.36
C ARG A 28 -5.00 -7.57 5.85
N ARG A 29 -5.97 -7.74 4.94
CA ARG A 29 -7.32 -8.13 5.35
C ARG A 29 -7.30 -9.46 6.12
N TYR A 30 -6.42 -10.40 5.78
CA TYR A 30 -6.27 -11.63 6.57
C TYR A 30 -5.59 -11.38 7.91
N GLU A 31 -4.55 -10.54 7.97
CA GLU A 31 -3.84 -10.20 9.21
C GLU A 31 -4.74 -9.40 10.19
N GLU A 32 -5.62 -8.53 9.67
CA GLU A 32 -6.58 -7.74 10.45
C GLU A 32 -7.82 -8.54 10.86
N MET A 33 -8.13 -9.67 10.21
CA MET A 33 -9.26 -10.54 10.62
C MET A 33 -9.06 -11.17 12.00
N ASP A 34 -7.80 -11.33 12.42
CA ASP A 34 -7.44 -11.85 13.74
C ASP A 34 -7.30 -10.72 14.79
N SER A 35 -7.48 -9.46 14.39
CA SER A 35 -7.46 -8.30 15.28
C SER A 35 -8.79 -8.12 16.01
N LEU A 36 -8.75 -7.82 17.30
CA LEU A 36 -9.93 -7.44 18.10
C LEU A 36 -10.35 -5.97 17.86
N GLU A 37 -9.53 -5.19 17.15
CA GLU A 37 -9.78 -3.79 16.84
C GLU A 37 -10.33 -3.61 15.43
N ASP A 38 -11.36 -2.77 15.30
CA ASP A 38 -11.89 -2.37 14.01
C ASP A 38 -10.84 -1.59 13.20
N PRO A 39 -10.56 -1.99 11.94
CA PRO A 39 -9.57 -1.31 11.14
C PRO A 39 -10.00 0.13 10.82
N MET A 40 -9.20 1.10 11.27
CA MET A 40 -9.44 2.53 11.04
C MET A 40 -9.40 2.94 9.55
N MET A 41 -8.90 2.08 8.67
CA MET A 41 -8.75 2.37 7.25
C MET A 41 -8.97 1.12 6.40
N LYS A 42 -9.63 1.28 5.24
CA LYS A 42 -9.79 0.18 4.29
C LYS A 42 -8.41 -0.33 3.81
N PRO A 43 -8.17 -1.65 3.75
CA PRO A 43 -6.88 -2.22 3.39
C PRO A 43 -6.31 -1.73 2.06
N ALA A 44 -7.18 -1.47 1.07
CA ALA A 44 -6.77 -0.93 -0.23
C ALA A 44 -6.20 0.50 -0.14
N ILE A 45 -6.82 1.36 0.67
CA ILE A 45 -6.37 2.74 0.85
C ILE A 45 -5.04 2.75 1.60
N ARG A 46 -4.93 1.95 2.66
CA ARG A 46 -3.71 1.78 3.43
C ARG A 46 -2.55 1.27 2.56
N ALA A 47 -2.80 0.25 1.74
CA ALA A 47 -1.79 -0.29 0.82
C ALA A 47 -1.30 0.76 -0.19
N ILE A 48 -2.19 1.60 -0.74
CA ILE A 48 -1.81 2.70 -1.64
C ILE A 48 -0.93 3.71 -0.91
N ILE A 49 -1.29 4.13 0.31
CA ILE A 49 -0.53 5.14 1.05
C ILE A 49 0.88 4.62 1.34
N GLU A 50 1.01 3.44 1.93
CA GLU A 50 2.33 2.90 2.30
C GLU A 50 3.19 2.57 1.09
N MET A 51 2.62 1.98 0.04
CA MET A 51 3.37 1.73 -1.19
C MET A 51 3.83 3.03 -1.86
N SER A 52 3.08 4.12 -1.68
CA SER A 52 3.50 5.45 -2.11
C SER A 52 4.60 6.01 -1.21
N ASP A 53 4.49 5.82 0.10
CA ASP A 53 5.50 6.25 1.07
C ASP A 53 6.84 5.55 0.83
N GLU A 54 6.83 4.24 0.58
CA GLU A 54 7.99 3.41 0.21
C GLU A 54 8.72 3.94 -1.05
N LEU A 55 8.01 4.58 -1.98
CA LEU A 55 8.61 5.22 -3.15
C LEU A 55 9.26 6.58 -2.83
N THR A 56 8.68 7.32 -1.88
CA THR A 56 9.13 8.69 -1.52
C THR A 56 10.18 8.73 -0.40
N GLN A 57 10.23 7.69 0.44
CA GLN A 57 11.15 7.53 1.56
C GLN A 57 11.74 6.12 1.53
N PRO A 58 12.71 5.85 0.63
CA PRO A 58 13.36 4.53 0.54
C PRO A 58 14.25 4.20 1.77
N GLU A 59 14.39 5.11 2.73
CA GLU A 59 15.35 5.01 3.84
C GLU A 59 14.66 5.10 5.22
N ILE A 60 14.36 3.94 5.80
CA ILE A 60 14.53 3.69 7.26
C ILE A 60 15.22 2.33 7.43
N ILE A 61 16.35 2.16 6.75
CA ILE A 61 17.39 1.20 7.15
C ILE A 61 18.70 1.99 7.12
N GLY A 62 18.87 2.84 8.12
CA GLY A 62 20.15 3.44 8.47
C GLY A 62 20.50 2.94 9.87
N ASP A 63 21.51 2.06 9.92
CA ASP A 63 22.16 1.37 11.06
C ASP A 63 21.27 0.67 12.12
#